data_AF-A0AAV1RUV6-F1
#
_entry.id   AF-A0AAV1RUV6-F1
#
_cell.length_a   1.000
_cell.length_b   1.000
_cell.length_c   1.000
_cell.angle_alpha   90.00
_cell.angle_beta   90.00
_cell.angle_gamma   90.00
#
_symmetry.space_group_name_H-M   'P 1'
#
loop_
_entity.id
_entity.type
_entity.pdbx_description
1 polymer ?
#
loop_
_entity_poly.entity_id
_entity_poly.type
_entity_poly.pdbx_seq_one_letter_code
_entity_poly.pdbx_strand_id
1 'polypeptide(L)'
;MQQADHNGHGKVVLMRVLAATLLGFTIAAAAHCYRRKSRAKRDQHIIPRLDRTESSGFGNLERFPHYVARKMGFADPNECPQLCKLAYDYLERSEGCENNIFDYFANLPEAESLFVKLLEEFE
;
A
#
# COMPACT_ATOMS: atom_id res chain seq x y z
N MET A 1 14.07 54.00 -32.56
CA MET A 1 14.70 52.69 -32.85
C MET A 1 14.98 52.03 -31.50
N GLN A 2 14.09 51.15 -31.04
CA GLN A 2 14.19 49.66 -31.01
C GLN A 2 15.23 49.15 -29.95
N GLN A 3 14.78 48.57 -28.81
CA GLN A 3 14.53 47.12 -28.49
C GLN A 3 15.85 46.33 -28.30
N ALA A 4 16.11 45.41 -27.36
CA ALA A 4 15.34 44.54 -26.45
C ALA A 4 16.24 44.21 -25.22
N ASP A 5 15.77 44.10 -23.98
CA ASP A 5 15.20 42.93 -23.26
C ASP A 5 16.08 41.65 -23.16
N HIS A 6 15.90 40.95 -22.03
CA HIS A 6 16.37 39.62 -21.59
C HIS A 6 17.63 39.52 -20.70
N ASN A 7 17.48 39.78 -19.40
CA ASN A 7 18.32 39.12 -18.37
C ASN A 7 17.62 38.96 -17.01
N GLY A 8 16.50 38.22 -16.97
CA GLY A 8 15.79 37.89 -15.73
C GLY A 8 15.43 36.40 -15.58
N HIS A 9 15.58 35.61 -16.63
CA HIS A 9 14.96 34.28 -16.72
C HIS A 9 15.79 33.12 -16.15
N GLY A 10 17.09 33.29 -15.91
CA GLY A 10 17.97 32.18 -15.48
C GLY A 10 17.83 31.76 -14.01
N LYS A 11 17.56 32.71 -13.10
CA LYS A 11 17.55 32.44 -11.64
C LYS A 11 16.23 31.86 -11.14
N VAL A 12 15.12 32.24 -11.78
CA VAL A 12 13.78 31.80 -11.36
C VAL A 12 13.49 30.35 -11.78
N VAL A 13 14.09 29.90 -12.88
CA VAL A 13 13.93 28.53 -13.38
C VAL A 13 14.66 27.52 -12.50
N LEU A 14 15.87 27.85 -12.01
CA LEU A 14 16.64 26.94 -11.17
C LEU A 14 15.99 26.72 -9.79
N MET A 15 15.39 27.76 -9.21
CA MET A 15 14.74 27.66 -7.90
C MET A 15 13.41 26.89 -7.94
N ARG A 16 12.69 26.90 -9.08
CA ARG A 16 11.47 26.09 -9.25
C ARG A 16 11.75 24.60 -9.45
N VAL A 17 12.91 24.24 -9.98
CA VAL A 17 13.26 22.83 -10.21
C VAL A 17 13.70 22.12 -8.93
N LEU A 18 14.20 22.84 -7.91
CA LEU A 18 14.68 22.23 -6.66
C LEU A 18 13.58 21.89 -5.62
N ALA A 19 12.33 22.33 -5.82
CA ALA A 19 11.21 22.02 -4.92
C ALA A 19 10.36 20.82 -5.37
N ALA A 20 10.64 20.23 -6.54
CA ALA A 20 9.83 19.18 -7.14
C ALA A 20 10.50 17.79 -7.09
N THR A 21 11.31 17.52 -6.08
CA THR A 21 12.04 16.26 -5.97
C THR A 21 11.16 15.19 -5.35
N LEU A 22 10.50 14.42 -6.24
CA LEU A 22 9.93 13.08 -6.06
C LEU A 22 8.69 12.95 -5.16
N LEU A 23 7.57 13.52 -5.60
CA LEU A 23 6.25 12.97 -5.27
C LEU A 23 5.67 12.30 -6.51
N GLY A 24 5.66 10.96 -6.47
CA GLY A 24 4.96 10.19 -7.49
C GLY A 24 5.60 8.84 -7.80
N PHE A 25 5.82 7.99 -6.81
CA PHE A 25 5.69 6.56 -7.10
C PHE A 25 4.22 6.32 -7.40
N THR A 26 3.85 6.37 -8.68
CA THR A 26 2.49 6.07 -9.12
C THR A 26 2.22 4.60 -8.86
N ILE A 27 1.49 4.29 -7.79
CA ILE A 27 0.97 2.94 -7.54
C ILE A 27 -0.26 2.75 -8.43
N ALA A 28 -0.04 2.57 -9.73
CA ALA A 28 -1.08 2.12 -10.65
C ALA A 28 -1.51 0.66 -10.37
N ALA A 29 -0.77 -0.05 -9.51
CA ALA A 29 -1.04 -1.44 -9.14
C ALA A 29 -2.32 -1.60 -8.30
N ALA A 30 -2.71 -0.58 -7.54
CA ALA A 30 -3.87 -0.64 -6.64
C ALA A 30 -5.14 -0.99 -7.45
N ALA A 31 -5.48 -0.19 -8.46
CA ALA A 31 -6.67 -0.40 -9.30
C ALA A 31 -6.70 -1.76 -10.03
N HIS A 32 -5.53 -2.29 -10.44
CA HIS A 32 -5.45 -3.59 -11.12
C HIS A 32 -5.75 -4.75 -10.15
N CYS A 33 -5.24 -4.68 -8.92
CA CYS A 33 -5.51 -5.69 -7.90
C CYS A 33 -6.99 -5.69 -7.46
N TYR A 34 -7.62 -4.52 -7.34
CA TYR A 34 -9.03 -4.42 -6.99
C TYR A 34 -9.98 -4.96 -8.07
N ARG A 35 -9.67 -4.77 -9.37
CA ARG A 35 -10.50 -5.37 -10.44
C ARG A 35 -10.46 -6.90 -10.42
N ARG A 36 -9.37 -7.51 -9.94
CA ARG A 36 -9.26 -8.96 -9.73
C ARG A 36 -10.09 -9.45 -8.54
N LYS A 37 -10.30 -8.61 -7.52
CA LYS A 37 -11.06 -8.90 -6.28
C LYS A 37 -12.52 -9.28 -6.54
N SER A 38 -13.17 -8.76 -7.59
CA SER A 38 -14.54 -9.17 -7.95
C SER A 38 -14.62 -10.61 -8.49
N ARG A 39 -13.49 -11.18 -8.93
CA ARG A 39 -13.40 -12.55 -9.47
C ARG A 39 -12.80 -13.56 -8.49
N ALA A 40 -12.02 -13.10 -7.49
CA ALA A 40 -11.46 -13.95 -6.45
C ALA A 40 -12.54 -14.31 -5.42
N LYS A 41 -13.30 -15.36 -5.72
CA LYS A 41 -14.34 -15.91 -4.85
C LYS A 41 -13.72 -16.46 -3.56
N ARG A 42 -13.80 -15.67 -2.49
CA ARG A 42 -13.93 -16.05 -1.07
C ARG A 42 -13.17 -17.30 -0.63
N ASP A 43 -11.85 -17.25 -0.52
CA ASP A 43 -11.19 -18.08 0.49
C ASP A 43 -11.16 -17.28 1.81
N GLN A 44 -12.35 -17.19 2.42
CA GLN A 44 -12.69 -16.28 3.52
C GLN A 44 -12.26 -16.78 4.89
N HIS A 45 -11.49 -17.87 4.98
CA HIS A 45 -11.11 -18.43 6.28
C HIS A 45 -10.48 -17.35 7.18
N ILE A 46 -11.14 -17.07 8.32
CA ILE A 46 -10.78 -16.08 9.34
C ILE A 46 -9.46 -16.45 10.02
N ILE A 47 -9.10 -17.72 10.00
CA ILE A 47 -7.91 -18.18 10.70
C ILE A 47 -6.70 -18.09 9.76
N PRO A 48 -5.54 -17.63 10.26
CA PRO A 48 -4.26 -17.76 9.56
C PRO A 48 -4.01 -19.20 9.08
N ARG A 49 -3.43 -19.33 7.88
CA ARG A 49 -3.10 -20.65 7.31
C ARG A 49 -1.97 -21.31 8.11
N LEU A 50 -2.05 -22.63 8.28
CA LEU A 50 -1.01 -23.43 8.92
C LEU A 50 -0.53 -24.48 7.93
N ASP A 51 0.67 -24.28 7.39
CA ASP A 51 1.26 -25.22 6.44
C ASP A 51 1.96 -26.32 7.22
N ARG A 52 1.42 -27.54 7.15
CA ARG A 52 2.05 -28.71 7.76
C ARG A 52 3.30 -29.08 6.93
N THR A 53 4.48 -28.77 7.47
CA THR A 53 5.74 -29.21 6.84
C THR A 53 6.01 -30.65 7.24
N GLU A 54 6.30 -31.52 6.27
CA GLU A 54 6.48 -32.96 6.50
C GLU A 54 7.69 -33.30 7.42
N SER A 55 8.63 -32.36 7.61
CA SER A 55 9.92 -32.64 8.25
C SER A 55 10.10 -32.10 9.68
N SER A 56 9.10 -31.46 10.29
CA SER A 56 9.18 -31.08 11.71
C SER A 56 7.79 -30.76 12.24
N GLY A 57 7.42 -31.32 13.39
CA GLY A 57 6.07 -31.27 13.96
C GLY A 57 5.45 -29.88 14.25
N PHE A 58 6.14 -28.79 13.93
CA PHE A 58 5.60 -27.44 13.95
C PHE A 58 5.28 -27.01 12.51
N GLY A 59 4.00 -26.86 12.20
CA GLY A 59 3.57 -26.26 10.94
C GLY A 59 4.03 -24.80 10.85
N ASN A 60 4.28 -24.32 9.64
CA ASN A 60 4.58 -22.91 9.39
C ASN A 60 3.27 -22.12 9.44
N LEU A 61 3.14 -21.25 10.44
CA LEU A 61 2.00 -20.33 10.54
C LEU A 61 2.16 -19.20 9.52
N GLU A 62 1.06 -18.84 8.86
CA GLU A 62 0.99 -17.70 7.97
C GLU A 62 1.44 -16.42 8.68
N ARG A 63 2.37 -15.70 8.06
CA ARG A 63 2.85 -14.42 8.57
C ARG A 63 1.71 -13.39 8.53
N PHE A 64 1.60 -12.57 9.58
CA PHE A 64 0.54 -11.56 9.68
C PHE A 64 0.40 -10.65 8.44
N PRO A 65 1.47 -10.08 7.85
CA PRO A 65 1.34 -9.30 6.63
C PRO A 65 0.74 -10.06 5.43
N HIS A 66 0.98 -11.37 5.35
CA HIS A 66 0.44 -12.22 4.28
C HIS A 66 -1.04 -12.55 4.55
N TYR A 67 -1.38 -12.83 5.81
CA TYR A 67 -2.76 -12.97 6.25
C TYR A 67 -3.60 -11.73 5.88
N VAL A 68 -3.07 -10.55 6.18
CA VAL A 68 -3.71 -9.26 5.86
C VAL A 68 -3.91 -9.07 4.36
N ALA A 69 -2.88 -9.34 3.55
CA ALA A 69 -2.99 -9.32 2.09
C ALA A 69 -4.12 -10.23 1.60
N ARG A 70 -4.19 -11.46 2.12
CA ARG A 70 -5.25 -12.41 1.80
C ARG A 70 -6.64 -11.90 2.20
N LYS A 71 -6.78 -11.32 3.39
CA LYS A 71 -8.04 -10.72 3.87
C LYS A 71 -8.51 -9.53 3.05
N MET A 72 -7.55 -8.79 2.49
CA MET A 72 -7.82 -7.68 1.58
C MET A 72 -8.10 -8.13 0.14
N GLY A 73 -7.91 -9.42 -0.17
CA GLY A 73 -8.27 -10.06 -1.44
C GLY A 73 -7.10 -10.29 -2.38
N PHE A 74 -5.87 -10.14 -1.92
CA PHE A 74 -4.66 -10.45 -2.67
C PHE A 74 -4.33 -11.94 -2.53
N ALA A 75 -4.15 -12.64 -3.64
CA ALA A 75 -3.84 -14.08 -3.63
C ALA A 75 -2.35 -14.33 -3.33
N ASP A 76 -1.49 -13.45 -3.82
CA ASP A 76 -0.04 -13.45 -3.58
C ASP A 76 0.34 -12.15 -2.84
N PRO A 77 0.98 -12.22 -1.65
CA PRO A 77 1.42 -11.04 -0.92
C PRO A 77 2.41 -10.16 -1.71
N ASN A 78 3.10 -10.71 -2.72
CA ASN A 78 3.97 -9.93 -3.60
C ASN A 78 3.19 -9.00 -4.54
N GLU A 79 1.87 -9.15 -4.67
CA GLU A 79 1.01 -8.21 -5.39
C GLU A 79 0.80 -6.89 -4.60
N CYS A 80 1.05 -6.89 -3.28
CA CYS A 80 0.82 -5.73 -2.41
C CYS A 80 1.94 -5.52 -1.36
N PRO A 81 3.22 -5.45 -1.76
CA PRO A 81 4.35 -5.37 -0.83
C PRO A 81 4.26 -4.15 0.11
N GLN A 82 3.70 -3.03 -0.36
CA GLN A 82 3.49 -1.84 0.46
C GLN A 82 2.43 -2.04 1.54
N LEU A 83 1.32 -2.74 1.23
CA LEU A 83 0.31 -3.09 2.23
C LEU A 83 0.89 -4.06 3.27
N CYS A 84 1.68 -5.04 2.84
CA CYS A 84 2.37 -5.95 3.76
C CYS A 84 3.34 -5.19 4.68
N LYS A 85 4.08 -4.20 4.16
CA LYS A 85 4.94 -3.34 4.99
C LYS A 85 4.13 -2.58 6.02
N LEU A 86 3.04 -1.94 5.63
CA LEU A 86 2.19 -1.19 6.56
C LEU A 86 1.57 -2.07 7.65
N ALA A 87 1.15 -3.29 7.31
CA ALA A 87 0.67 -4.25 8.29
C ALA A 87 1.76 -4.68 9.29
N TYR A 88 3.00 -4.84 8.82
CA TYR A 88 4.13 -5.13 9.68
C TYR A 88 4.48 -3.92 10.59
N ASP A 89 4.53 -2.72 10.02
CA ASP A 89 4.79 -1.48 10.75
C ASP A 89 3.74 -1.26 11.85
N TYR A 90 2.47 -1.59 11.60
CA TYR A 90 1.39 -1.51 12.60
C TYR A 90 1.66 -2.42 13.81
N LEU A 91 2.14 -3.65 13.58
CA LEU A 91 2.51 -4.56 14.67
C LEU A 91 3.70 -4.06 15.48
N GLU A 92 4.70 -3.46 14.83
CA GLU A 92 5.87 -2.93 15.53
C GLU A 92 5.54 -1.64 16.28
N ARG A 93 4.77 -0.74 15.66
CA ARG A 93 4.43 0.60 16.14
C ARG A 93 3.06 1.04 15.60
N SER A 94 2.05 1.04 16.45
CA SER A 94 0.70 1.47 16.05
C SER A 94 0.58 2.99 15.85
N GLU A 95 1.32 3.80 16.63
CA GLU A 95 1.23 5.26 16.58
C GLU A 95 1.58 5.82 15.19
N GLY A 96 0.62 6.54 14.58
CA GLY A 96 0.78 7.19 13.28
C GLY A 96 0.75 6.25 12.08
N CYS A 97 0.67 4.92 12.29
CA CYS A 97 0.61 3.95 11.19
C CYS A 97 -0.76 3.98 10.49
N GLU A 98 -1.83 4.30 11.21
CA GLU A 98 -3.19 4.42 10.66
C GLU A 98 -3.28 5.47 9.54
N ASN A 99 -2.66 6.64 9.72
CA ASN A 99 -2.66 7.68 8.68
C ASN A 99 -1.96 7.19 7.39
N ASN A 100 -0.83 6.50 7.54
CA ASN A 100 -0.10 5.93 6.40
C ASN A 100 -0.92 4.84 5.68
N ILE A 101 -1.71 4.07 6.42
CA ILE A 101 -2.64 3.07 5.88
C ILE A 101 -3.80 3.75 5.16
N PHE A 102 -4.38 4.80 5.73
CA PHE A 102 -5.45 5.56 5.10
C PHE A 102 -4.98 6.19 3.79
N ASP A 103 -3.81 6.83 3.80
CA ASP A 103 -3.18 7.44 2.62
C ASP A 103 -2.91 6.40 1.52
N TYR A 104 -2.55 5.17 1.89
CA TYR A 104 -2.38 4.07 0.93
C TYR A 104 -3.67 3.76 0.15
N PHE A 105 -4.84 3.89 0.79
CA PHE A 105 -6.13 3.67 0.14
C PHE A 105 -6.75 4.95 -0.46
N ALA A 106 -6.26 6.15 -0.13
CA ALA A 106 -6.93 7.43 -0.40
C ALA A 106 -7.31 7.70 -1.87
N ASN A 107 -6.62 7.08 -2.83
CA ASN A 107 -6.92 7.21 -4.26
C ASN A 107 -8.01 6.24 -4.75
N LEU A 108 -8.57 5.42 -3.86
CA LEU A 108 -9.59 4.43 -4.18
C LEU A 108 -10.98 4.95 -3.80
N PRO A 109 -12.01 4.67 -4.61
CA PRO A 109 -13.37 5.08 -4.29
C PRO A 109 -13.90 4.43 -3.00
N GLU A 110 -13.34 3.28 -2.59
CA GLU A 110 -13.70 2.56 -1.37
C GLU A 110 -12.71 2.78 -0.21
N ALA A 111 -11.92 3.87 -0.23
CA ALA A 111 -10.83 4.10 0.74
C ALA A 111 -11.25 3.90 2.20
N GLU A 112 -12.34 4.56 2.62
CA GLU A 112 -12.87 4.50 3.98
C GLU A 112 -13.31 3.08 4.36
N SER A 113 -14.05 2.40 3.47
CA SER A 113 -14.50 1.02 3.71
C SER A 113 -13.32 0.04 3.81
N LEU A 114 -12.28 0.22 3.00
CA LEU A 114 -11.07 -0.61 3.03
C LEU A 114 -10.24 -0.36 4.28
N PHE A 115 -10.13 0.90 4.70
CA PHE A 115 -9.45 1.28 5.93
C PHE A 115 -10.12 0.67 7.15
N VAL A 116 -11.45 0.85 7.29
CA VAL A 116 -12.24 0.26 8.38
C VAL A 116 -12.10 -1.25 8.38
N LYS A 117 -12.30 -1.90 7.23
CA LYS A 117 -12.16 -3.36 7.12
C LYS A 117 -10.77 -3.84 7.55
N LEU A 118 -9.71 -3.09 7.23
CA LEU A 118 -8.36 -3.47 7.61
C LEU A 118 -8.15 -3.35 9.12
N LEU A 119 -8.60 -2.26 9.74
CA LEU A 119 -8.49 -2.06 11.18
C LEU A 119 -9.32 -3.09 11.96
N GLU A 120 -10.49 -3.46 11.47
CA GLU A 120 -11.30 -4.56 12.04
C GLU A 120 -10.56 -5.91 12.03
N GLU A 121 -9.60 -6.12 11.11
CA GLU A 121 -8.78 -7.35 11.09
C GLU A 121 -7.55 -7.25 12.01
N PHE A 122 -7.27 -6.07 12.58
CA PHE A 122 -6.14 -5.82 13.48
C PHE A 122 -6.54 -5.89 14.96
N GLU A 123 -7.81 -5.66 15.30
CA GLU A 123 -8.41 -5.80 16.65
C GLU A 123 -8.79 -7.26 16.97
#